data_AF-A0A077QEB2-F1
#
_entry.id   AF-A0A077QEB2-F1
#
_cell.length_a   1.000
_cell.length_b   1.000
_cell.length_c   1.000
_cell.angle_alpha   90.00
_cell.angle_beta   90.00
_cell.angle_gamma   90.00
#
_symmetry.space_group_name_H-M   'P 1'
#
loop_
_entity.id
_entity.type
_entity.pdbx_description
1 polymer ?
#
loop_
_entity_poly.entity_id
_entity_poly.type
_entity_poly.pdbx_seq_one_letter_code
_entity_poly.pdbx_strand_id
1 'polypeptide(L)'
;MIELEIKADLERLTLLPVYPLILPSTVREGITYQRISDPKFNTGLAATRLIEARFQIGIITLNNYPKAAEIEQKIRFAWESVRHGHIGNYPVQTVTRGTLHQAMEELTENQKSYRITRDFIITYAEVPDD
;
A
#
# COMPACT_ATOMS: atom_id res chain seq x y z
N MET A 1 12.13 6.38 7.13
CA MET A 1 11.26 5.19 7.31
C MET A 1 10.55 4.92 5.99
N ILE A 2 10.46 3.66 5.56
CA ILE A 2 9.82 3.30 4.28
C ILE A 2 8.34 3.73 4.23
N GLU A 3 7.67 3.77 5.38
CA GLU A 3 6.27 4.20 5.54
C GLU A 3 6.00 5.61 5.00
N LEU A 4 6.95 6.54 5.20
CA LEU A 4 6.81 7.92 4.71
C LEU A 4 6.95 7.99 3.19
N GLU A 5 7.83 7.17 2.62
CA GLU A 5 8.08 7.11 1.19
C GLU A 5 6.94 6.37 0.46
N ILE A 6 6.36 5.34 1.08
CA ILE A 6 5.13 4.69 0.63
C ILE A 6 3.99 5.71 0.57
N LYS A 7 3.81 6.51 1.63
CA LYS A 7 2.79 7.56 1.65
C LYS A 7 2.98 8.53 0.49
N ALA A 8 4.17 9.11 0.35
CA ALA A 8 4.48 10.09 -0.68
C ALA A 8 4.31 9.53 -2.10
N ASP A 9 4.73 8.28 -2.33
CA ASP A 9 4.60 7.64 -3.64
C ASP A 9 3.14 7.32 -3.99
N LEU A 10 2.33 6.89 -3.01
CA LEU A 10 0.89 6.70 -3.20
C LEU A 10 0.18 8.02 -3.52
N GLU A 11 0.54 9.14 -2.85
CA GLU A 11 -0.02 10.46 -3.16
C GLU A 11 0.32 10.86 -4.59
N ARG A 12 1.59 10.68 -5.00
CA ARG A 12 2.07 10.95 -6.35
C ARG A 12 1.38 10.09 -7.41
N LEU A 13 1.20 8.80 -7.16
CA LEU A 13 0.59 7.86 -8.10
C LEU A 13 -0.91 8.08 -8.22
N THR A 14 -1.61 8.34 -7.12
CA THR A 14 -3.08 8.34 -7.09
C THR A 14 -3.69 9.72 -7.18
N LEU A 15 -2.94 10.77 -6.85
CA LEU A 15 -3.44 12.14 -6.67
C LEU A 15 -4.56 12.22 -5.61
N LEU A 16 -4.59 11.26 -4.68
CA LEU A 16 -5.52 11.20 -3.57
C LEU A 16 -4.78 11.39 -2.25
N PRO A 17 -5.47 11.89 -1.21
CA PRO A 17 -4.89 11.96 0.11
C PRO A 17 -4.66 10.55 0.67
N VAL A 18 -3.49 10.34 1.28
CA VAL A 18 -3.06 9.05 1.82
C VAL A 18 -2.91 9.13 3.33
N TYR A 19 -3.53 8.19 4.05
CA TYR A 19 -3.54 8.15 5.51
C TYR A 19 -3.00 6.83 6.04
N PRO A 20 -2.30 6.83 7.18
CA PRO A 20 -1.94 5.59 7.85
C PRO A 20 -3.21 4.94 8.43
N LEU A 21 -3.33 3.61 8.31
CA LEU A 21 -4.35 2.76 8.93
C LEU A 21 -5.81 3.00 8.48
N ILE A 22 -6.36 4.19 8.68
CA ILE A 22 -7.78 4.53 8.45
C ILE A 22 -7.94 5.96 7.91
N LEU A 23 -9.03 6.21 7.18
CA LEU A 23 -9.40 7.58 6.79
C LEU A 23 -9.89 8.38 8.02
N PRO A 24 -9.59 9.68 8.11
CA PRO A 24 -10.26 10.57 9.05
C PRO A 24 -11.77 10.59 8.82
N SER A 25 -12.56 10.84 9.86
CA SER A 25 -14.04 10.88 9.78
C SER A 25 -14.58 11.96 8.83
N THR A 26 -13.78 12.98 8.53
CA THR A 26 -14.11 14.06 7.60
C THR A 26 -13.83 13.72 6.14
N VAL A 27 -13.19 12.57 5.86
CA VAL A 27 -12.71 12.18 4.53
C VAL A 27 -13.44 10.92 4.06
N ARG A 28 -14.04 10.98 2.88
CA ARG A 28 -14.84 9.89 2.31
C ARG A 28 -14.14 9.10 1.20
N GLU A 29 -13.16 9.71 0.54
CA GLU A 29 -12.34 9.07 -0.48
C GLU A 29 -10.87 9.27 -0.17
N GLY A 30 -10.07 8.25 -0.44
CA GLY A 30 -8.63 8.33 -0.18
C GLY A 30 -7.99 6.96 -0.18
N ILE A 31 -6.71 6.96 0.16
CA ILE A 31 -5.90 5.75 0.25
C ILE A 31 -5.51 5.56 1.72
N THR A 32 -5.51 4.32 2.18
CA THR A 32 -4.92 3.93 3.46
C THR A 32 -3.73 3.03 3.24
N TYR A 33 -2.70 3.15 4.08
CA TYR A 33 -1.57 2.22 4.08
C TYR A 33 -1.28 1.73 5.49
N GLN A 34 -0.90 0.45 5.62
CA GLN A 34 -0.57 -0.14 6.91
C GLN A 34 0.46 -1.25 6.73
N ARG A 35 1.49 -1.29 7.57
CA ARG A 35 2.33 -2.48 7.72
C ARG A 35 1.57 -3.52 8.54
N ILE A 36 1.36 -4.72 7.99
CA ILE A 36 0.58 -5.81 8.59
C ILE A 36 1.43 -7.06 8.89
N SER A 37 2.76 -6.91 8.88
CA SER A 37 3.69 -7.95 9.34
C SER A 37 4.70 -7.36 10.29
N ASP A 38 5.20 -8.20 11.19
CA ASP A 38 6.37 -7.86 12.00
C ASP A 38 7.60 -7.58 11.12
N PRO A 39 8.54 -6.74 11.58
CA PRO A 39 9.84 -6.64 10.96
C PRO A 39 10.58 -7.97 11.00
N LYS A 40 11.13 -8.35 9.83
CA LYS A 40 11.98 -9.53 9.57
C LYS A 40 11.20 -10.80 9.23
N PHE A 41 10.31 -10.71 8.24
CA PHE A 41 9.73 -11.90 7.62
C PHE A 41 10.76 -12.62 6.71
N ASN A 42 11.83 -13.19 7.26
CA ASN A 42 12.58 -14.21 6.52
C ASN A 42 13.22 -15.27 7.42
N THR A 43 12.99 -16.51 7.01
CA THR A 43 13.13 -17.75 7.75
C THR A 43 14.18 -18.66 7.08
N GLY A 44 15.47 -18.34 7.26
CA GLY A 44 16.44 -19.42 7.46
C GLY A 44 17.62 -19.63 6.50
N LEU A 45 18.29 -18.60 5.96
CA LEU A 45 19.69 -18.73 5.52
C LEU A 45 20.44 -17.39 5.61
N ALA A 46 21.52 -17.36 6.41
CA ALA A 46 22.40 -16.23 6.77
C ALA A 46 21.73 -14.97 7.36
N ALA A 47 22.41 -14.30 8.29
CA ALA A 47 21.99 -13.02 8.85
C ALA A 47 22.11 -11.92 7.80
N THR A 48 21.14 -11.82 6.90
CA THR A 48 21.02 -10.72 5.96
C THR A 48 20.28 -9.57 6.64
N ARG A 49 20.78 -8.34 6.49
CA ARG A 49 20.11 -7.11 6.96
C ARG A 49 18.96 -6.74 6.02
N LEU A 50 18.14 -7.72 5.64
CA LEU A 50 17.00 -7.54 4.74
C LEU A 50 15.71 -7.73 5.52
N ILE A 51 14.81 -6.79 5.34
CA ILE A 51 13.46 -6.82 5.85
C ILE A 51 12.56 -7.17 4.68
N GLU A 52 11.79 -8.23 4.84
CA GLU A 52 10.58 -8.43 4.08
C GLU A 52 9.41 -7.99 4.96
N ALA A 53 8.60 -7.06 4.46
CA ALA A 53 7.44 -6.55 5.16
C ALA A 53 6.21 -6.56 4.27
N ARG A 54 5.06 -6.95 4.85
CA ARG A 54 3.78 -6.90 4.18
C ARG A 54 3.08 -5.57 4.49
N PHE A 55 2.75 -4.83 3.45
CA PHE A 55 1.98 -3.60 3.50
C PHE A 55 0.62 -3.82 2.85
N GLN A 56 -0.43 -3.43 3.55
CA GLN A 56 -1.79 -3.41 3.04
C GLN A 56 -2.16 -2.00 2.58
N ILE A 57 -2.58 -1.88 1.33
CA ILE A 57 -3.05 -0.64 0.72
C ILE A 57 -4.56 -0.74 0.52
N GLY A 58 -5.30 0.18 1.12
CA GLY A 58 -6.75 0.30 0.96
C GLY A 58 -7.09 1.48 0.06
N ILE A 59 -7.92 1.26 -0.94
CA ILE A 59 -8.39 2.28 -1.89
C ILE A 59 -9.89 2.44 -1.65
N ILE A 60 -10.31 3.65 -1.28
CA ILE A 60 -11.69 3.93 -0.90
C ILE A 60 -12.24 5.00 -1.82
N THR A 61 -13.33 4.69 -2.51
CA THR A 61 -14.00 5.58 -3.47
C THR A 61 -15.49 5.60 -3.25
N LEU A 62 -16.12 6.73 -3.51
CA LEU A 62 -17.57 6.91 -3.36
C LEU A 62 -18.27 6.69 -4.70
N ASN A 63 -19.27 5.82 -4.73
CA ASN A 63 -20.13 5.55 -5.88
C ASN A 63 -19.41 5.14 -7.18
N ASN A 64 -18.09 4.89 -7.14
CA ASN A 64 -17.28 4.69 -8.34
C ASN A 64 -16.27 3.54 -8.16
N TYR A 65 -16.76 2.31 -8.23
CA TYR A 65 -15.93 1.12 -8.20
C TYR A 65 -14.88 1.04 -9.33
N PRO A 66 -15.19 1.38 -10.60
CA PRO A 66 -14.18 1.36 -11.67
C PRO A 66 -12.97 2.23 -11.37
N LYS A 67 -13.17 3.43 -10.81
CA LYS A 67 -12.08 4.31 -10.35
C LYS A 67 -11.19 3.62 -9.31
N ALA A 68 -11.76 2.90 -8.34
CA ALA A 68 -10.96 2.16 -7.37
C ALA A 68 -10.11 1.07 -8.03
N ALA A 69 -10.67 0.35 -9.01
CA ALA A 69 -9.96 -0.71 -9.74
C ALA A 69 -8.83 -0.14 -10.62
N GLU A 70 -9.05 1.00 -11.29
CA GLU A 70 -8.02 1.70 -12.07
C GLU A 70 -6.87 2.18 -11.18
N ILE A 71 -7.19 2.72 -10.00
CA ILE A 71 -6.18 3.14 -9.01
C ILE A 71 -5.37 1.94 -8.53
N GLU A 72 -6.03 0.83 -8.18
CA GLU A 72 -5.34 -0.40 -7.77
C GLU A 72 -4.38 -0.88 -8.85
N GLN A 73 -4.85 -0.93 -10.08
CA GLN A 73 -4.07 -1.35 -11.22
C GLN A 73 -2.86 -0.42 -11.43
N LYS A 74 -3.03 0.90 -11.28
CA LYS A 74 -1.96 1.89 -11.42
C LYS A 74 -0.87 1.69 -10.36
N ILE A 75 -1.25 1.53 -9.10
CA ILE A 75 -0.30 1.25 -8.01
C ILE A 75 0.43 -0.06 -8.27
N ARG A 76 -0.34 -1.11 -8.60
CA ARG A 76 0.19 -2.44 -8.88
C ARG A 76 1.24 -2.42 -9.99
N PHE A 77 0.94 -1.82 -11.14
CA PHE A 77 1.88 -1.76 -12.25
C PHE A 77 3.14 -0.97 -11.91
N ALA A 78 3.00 0.15 -11.20
CA ALA A 78 4.15 0.95 -10.78
C ALA A 78 5.06 0.13 -9.85
N TRP A 79 4.49 -0.51 -8.83
CA TRP A 79 5.28 -1.17 -7.79
C TRP A 79 5.81 -2.55 -8.20
N GLU A 80 5.02 -3.38 -8.89
CA GLU A 80 5.49 -4.70 -9.34
C GLU A 80 6.66 -4.63 -10.33
N SER A 81 6.84 -3.48 -11.01
CA SER A 81 7.97 -3.26 -11.91
C SER A 81 9.31 -3.03 -11.19
N VAL A 82 9.28 -2.74 -9.87
CA VAL A 82 10.47 -2.42 -9.09
C VAL A 82 11.35 -3.66 -8.91
N ARG A 83 12.56 -3.60 -9.47
CA ARG A 83 13.66 -4.57 -9.26
C ARG A 83 14.93 -3.76 -9.00
N HIS A 84 15.49 -3.89 -7.80
CA HIS A 84 16.62 -3.09 -7.31
C HIS A 84 16.43 -1.58 -7.60
N GLY A 85 15.27 -1.06 -7.23
CA GLY A 85 14.84 0.30 -7.54
C GLY A 85 14.39 1.04 -6.29
N HIS A 86 13.38 1.90 -6.44
CA HIS A 86 12.87 2.72 -5.35
C HIS A 86 11.34 2.74 -5.30
N ILE A 87 10.79 2.89 -4.10
CA ILE A 87 9.44 3.40 -3.86
C ILE A 87 9.63 4.77 -3.20
N GLY A 88 9.13 5.83 -3.84
CA GLY A 88 9.56 7.18 -3.50
C GLY A 88 11.09 7.28 -3.66
N ASN A 89 11.76 7.74 -2.62
CA ASN A 89 13.24 7.77 -2.54
C ASN A 89 13.80 6.59 -1.73
N TYR A 90 12.98 5.65 -1.29
CA TYR A 90 13.44 4.53 -0.47
C TYR A 90 13.95 3.38 -1.34
N PRO A 91 15.18 2.87 -1.12
CA PRO A 91 15.71 1.76 -1.89
C PRO A 91 14.96 0.45 -1.57
N VAL A 92 14.48 -0.21 -2.62
CA VAL A 92 13.68 -1.44 -2.55
C VAL A 92 14.27 -2.48 -3.50
N GLN A 93 14.48 -3.69 -3.00
CA GLN A 93 15.01 -4.79 -3.81
C GLN A 93 13.93 -5.35 -4.73
N THR A 94 12.77 -5.68 -4.18
CA THR A 94 11.67 -6.28 -4.92
C THR A 94 10.35 -5.90 -4.27
N VAL A 95 9.30 -5.92 -5.09
CA VAL A 95 7.91 -5.87 -4.64
C VAL A 95 7.17 -7.04 -5.26
N THR A 96 6.42 -7.76 -4.45
CA THR A 96 5.50 -8.81 -4.91
C THR A 96 4.09 -8.58 -4.36
N ARG A 97 3.10 -9.21 -4.99
CA ARG A 97 1.70 -9.11 -4.59
C ARG A 97 1.35 -10.12 -3.50
N GLY A 98 0.52 -9.68 -2.58
CA GLY A 98 -0.26 -10.55 -1.72
C GLY A 98 -1.75 -10.52 -2.08
N THR A 99 -2.55 -10.70 -1.04
CA THR A 99 -4.01 -10.82 -1.07
C THR A 99 -4.68 -9.63 -1.76
N LEU A 100 -5.77 -9.92 -2.49
CA LEU A 100 -6.76 -8.94 -2.95
C LEU A 100 -8.05 -9.16 -2.18
N HIS A 101 -8.61 -8.10 -1.64
CA HIS A 101 -9.96 -8.09 -1.11
C HIS A 101 -10.75 -6.92 -1.67
N GLN A 102 -12.04 -7.11 -1.89
CA GLN A 102 -12.91 -6.09 -2.44
C GLN A 102 -14.23 -6.11 -1.67
N ALA A 103 -14.68 -4.94 -1.26
CA ALA A 103 -15.89 -4.77 -0.47
C ALA A 103 -16.69 -3.56 -0.96
N MET A 104 -17.98 -3.60 -0.64
CA MET A 104 -18.91 -2.51 -0.83
C MET A 104 -19.74 -2.37 0.44
N GLU A 105 -19.93 -1.13 0.86
CA GLU A 105 -20.79 -0.76 1.98
C GLU A 105 -21.81 0.27 1.50
N GLU A 106 -23.08 0.06 1.85
CA GLU A 106 -24.15 1.03 1.61
C GLU A 106 -24.19 2.03 2.77
N LEU A 107 -23.93 3.30 2.47
CA LEU A 107 -23.89 4.38 3.46
C LEU A 107 -25.28 5.01 3.65
N THR A 108 -25.97 5.28 2.53
CA THR A 108 -27.35 5.76 2.47
C THR A 108 -28.00 5.24 1.18
N GLU A 109 -29.31 5.41 1.05
CA GLU A 109 -30.02 5.21 -0.22
C GLU A 109 -29.35 6.13 -1.27
N ASN A 110 -28.70 5.54 -2.27
CA ASN A 110 -27.87 6.18 -3.33
C ASN A 110 -26.40 6.52 -3.02
N GLN A 111 -25.86 6.14 -1.86
CA GLN A 111 -24.44 6.31 -1.56
C GLN A 111 -23.78 4.98 -1.16
N LYS A 112 -22.85 4.52 -1.97
CA LYS A 112 -22.06 3.30 -1.78
C LYS A 112 -20.59 3.64 -1.64
N SER A 113 -19.96 3.11 -0.61
CA SER A 113 -18.51 3.14 -0.42
C SER A 113 -17.93 1.85 -1.00
N TYR A 114 -16.98 1.97 -1.92
CA TYR A 114 -16.23 0.84 -2.44
C TYR A 114 -14.83 0.84 -1.85
N ARG A 115 -14.39 -0.34 -1.40
CA ARG A 115 -13.04 -0.54 -0.88
C ARG A 115 -12.35 -1.66 -1.63
N ILE A 116 -11.19 -1.37 -2.21
CA ILE A 116 -10.26 -2.39 -2.70
C ILE A 116 -9.05 -2.40 -1.78
N THR A 117 -8.72 -3.57 -1.26
CA THR A 117 -7.58 -3.77 -0.38
C THR A 117 -6.57 -4.69 -1.06
N ARG A 118 -5.32 -4.26 -1.19
CA ARG A 118 -4.24 -5.03 -1.80
C ARG A 118 -3.04 -5.09 -0.87
N ASP A 119 -2.55 -6.31 -0.64
CA ASP A 119 -1.27 -6.49 0.05
C ASP A 119 -0.10 -6.44 -0.95
N PHE A 120 0.99 -5.81 -0.52
CA PHE A 120 2.29 -5.83 -1.17
C PHE A 120 3.34 -6.35 -0.19
N ILE A 121 4.18 -7.26 -0.64
CA ILE A 121 5.33 -7.75 0.11
C ILE A 121 6.55 -7.02 -0.46
N ILE A 122 7.19 -6.21 0.37
CA ILE A 122 8.28 -5.33 -0.01
C ILE A 122 9.55 -5.79 0.69
N THR A 123 10.59 -6.07 -0.10
CA THR A 123 11.91 -6.47 0.41
C THR A 123 12.86 -5.29 0.31
N TYR A 124 13.45 -4.89 1.43
CA TYR A 124 14.33 -3.71 1.54
C TYR A 124 15.38 -3.90 2.63
N ALA A 125 16.41 -3.06 2.64
CA ALA A 125 17.46 -3.13 3.66
C ALA A 125 16.98 -2.61 5.02
N GLU A 126 17.41 -3.28 6.09
CA GLU A 126 17.31 -2.76 7.46
C GLU A 126 18.15 -1.49 7.56
N VAL A 127 17.51 -0.38 7.98
CA VAL A 127 18.23 0.84 8.31
C VAL A 127 18.84 0.62 9.70
N PRO A 128 20.15 0.82 9.89
CA PRO A 128 20.74 0.77 11.22
C PRO A 128 20.08 1.80 12.14
N ASP A 129 19.69 1.37 13.34
CA ASP A 129 19.43 2.27 14.45
C ASP A 129 20.79 2.79 14.93
N ASP A 130 21.26 3.93 14.41
CA ASP A 130 22.41 4.65 14.98
C ASP A 130 22.06 5.28 16.34
#